data_AF-A0A656JWB2-F1
#
_entry.id   AF-A0A656JWB2-F1
#
_cell.length_a   1.000
_cell.length_b   1.000
_cell.length_c   1.000
_cell.angle_alpha   90.00
_cell.angle_beta   90.00
_cell.angle_gamma   90.00
#
_symmetry.space_group_name_H-M   'P 1'
#
loop_
_entity.id
_entity.type
_entity.pdbx_description
1 polymer ?
#
loop_
_entity_poly.entity_id
_entity_poly.type
_entity_poly.pdbx_seq_one_letter_code
_entity_poly.pdbx_strand_id
1 'polypeptide(L)' 'GIGIRTTQRLVELRMQRRIRYEDLTRMRCILAKAKPFIITSDYHPPHAETTSEFLHHQLRDRPQPQQMGLWG' A
#
# COMPACT_ATOMS: atom_id res chain seq x y z
N GLY A 1 3.95 -10.58 1.32
CA GLY A 1 5.04 -9.67 1.66
C GLY A 1 6.20 -9.88 0.70
N ILE A 2 7.34 -9.28 1.00
CA ILE A 2 8.56 -9.39 0.23
C ILE A 2 9.62 -9.99 1.16
N GLY A 3 10.16 -11.16 0.81
CA GLY A 3 11.17 -11.84 1.62
C GLY A 3 12.56 -11.23 1.41
N ILE A 4 13.47 -11.42 2.38
CA ILE A 4 14.79 -10.77 2.40
C ILE A 4 15.62 -10.98 1.12
N ARG A 5 15.59 -12.19 0.54
CA ARG A 5 16.27 -12.49 -0.72
C ARG A 5 15.71 -11.69 -1.90
N THR A 6 14.39 -11.52 -1.94
CA THR A 6 13.74 -10.71 -2.97
C THR A 6 13.99 -9.23 -2.75
N THR A 7 14.00 -8.77 -1.50
CA THR A 7 14.38 -7.39 -1.15
C THR A 7 15.80 -7.08 -1.63
N GLN A 8 16.76 -7.99 -1.43
CA GLN A 8 18.13 -7.77 -1.87
C GLN A 8 18.24 -7.67 -3.40
N ARG A 9 17.57 -8.57 -4.13
CA ARG A 9 17.47 -8.48 -5.60
C ARG A 9 16.82 -7.19 -6.07
N LEU A 10 15.82 -6.68 -5.34
CA LEU A 10 15.18 -5.40 -5.66
C LEU A 10 16.15 -4.23 -5.45
N VAL A 11 16.96 -4.24 -4.40
CA VAL A 11 17.98 -3.21 -4.17
C VAL A 11 19.00 -3.22 -5.32
N GLU A 12 19.50 -4.40 -5.70
CA GLU A 12 20.42 -4.57 -6.83
C GLU A 12 19.79 -4.07 -8.15
N LEU A 13 18.54 -4.42 -8.41
CA LEU A 13 17.82 -3.98 -9.60
C LEU A 13 17.63 -2.46 -9.62
N ARG A 14 17.33 -1.85 -8.45
CA ARG A 14 17.11 -0.40 -8.31
C ARG A 14 18.35 0.42 -8.68
N MET A 15 19.54 -0.13 -8.46
CA MET A 15 20.79 0.52 -8.83
C MET A 15 20.97 0.60 -10.35
N GLN A 16 20.37 -0.34 -11.10
CA GLN A 16 20.50 -0.42 -12.56
C GLN A 16 19.37 0.31 -13.29
N ARG A 17 18.13 0.26 -12.75
CA ARG A 17 16.96 0.91 -13.35
C ARG A 17 15.86 1.22 -12.33
N ARG A 18 14.92 2.08 -12.75
CA ARG A 18 13.67 2.28 -12.00
C ARG A 18 12.85 0.99 -12.01
N ILE A 19 12.43 0.55 -10.83
CA ILE A 19 11.61 -0.65 -10.64
C ILE A 19 10.17 -0.33 -11.06
N ARG A 20 9.59 -1.23 -11.86
CA ARG A 20 8.18 -1.22 -12.26
C ARG A 20 7.37 -2.25 -11.49
N TYR A 21 6.05 -2.11 -11.50
CA TYR A 21 5.15 -3.06 -10.84
C TYR A 21 5.32 -4.48 -11.41
N GLU A 22 5.53 -4.60 -12.72
CA GLU A 22 5.75 -5.88 -13.39
C GLU A 22 7.01 -6.62 -12.89
N ASP A 23 8.05 -5.90 -12.46
CA ASP A 23 9.28 -6.50 -11.95
C ASP A 23 8.99 -7.30 -10.67
N LEU A 24 8.10 -6.78 -9.83
CA LEU A 24 7.67 -7.42 -8.59
C LEU A 24 6.89 -8.72 -8.88
N THR A 25 6.04 -8.70 -9.91
CA THR A 25 5.32 -9.90 -10.38
C THR A 25 6.30 -10.96 -10.88
N ARG A 26 7.28 -10.57 -11.70
CA ARG A 26 8.32 -11.48 -12.23
C ARG A 26 9.21 -12.07 -11.13
N MET A 27 9.47 -11.31 -10.07
CA MET A 27 10.21 -11.77 -8.89
C MET A 27 9.39 -12.60 -7.90
N ARG A 28 8.13 -12.94 -8.24
CA ARG A 28 7.21 -13.75 -7.43
C ARG A 28 6.93 -13.14 -6.05
N CYS A 29 6.90 -11.80 -5.96
CA CYS A 29 6.43 -11.12 -4.76
C CYS A 29 4.97 -11.48 -4.47
N ILE A 30 4.62 -11.68 -3.20
CA ILE A 30 3.21 -11.87 -2.81
C ILE A 30 2.54 -10.50 -2.79
N LEU A 31 2.08 -10.06 -3.97
CA LEU A 31 1.53 -8.73 -4.23
C LEU A 31 0.21 -8.49 -3.51
N ALA A 32 -0.62 -9.52 -3.30
CA ALA A 32 -1.89 -9.40 -2.57
C ALA A 32 -1.73 -8.72 -1.20
N LYS A 33 -0.59 -8.94 -0.53
CA LYS A 33 -0.28 -8.32 0.77
C LYS A 33 0.57 -7.05 0.66
N ALA A 34 1.36 -6.91 -0.41
CA ALA A 34 2.32 -5.82 -0.57
C ALA A 34 1.74 -4.60 -1.30
N LYS A 35 0.75 -4.81 -2.18
CA LYS A 35 0.16 -3.81 -3.07
C LYS A 35 -0.19 -2.46 -2.41
N PRO A 36 -0.77 -2.38 -1.20
CA PRO A 36 -1.08 -1.09 -0.59
C PRO A 36 0.15 -0.34 -0.04
N PHE A 37 1.32 -0.99 0.08
CA PHE A 37 2.50 -0.44 0.75
C PHE A 37 3.70 -0.17 -0.18
N ILE A 38 3.55 -0.41 -1.48
CA ILE A 38 4.66 -0.30 -2.44
C ILE A 38 4.38 0.82 -3.43
N ILE A 39 5.43 1.58 -3.76
CA ILE A 39 5.43 2.56 -4.84
C ILE A 39 6.50 2.13 -5.85
N THR A 40 6.12 2.02 -7.12
CA THR A 40 7.03 1.78 -8.25
C THR A 40 6.95 2.96 -9.22
N SER A 41 7.77 2.97 -10.27
CA SER A 41 7.76 4.07 -11.25
C SER A 41 6.43 4.24 -12.00
N ASP A 42 5.60 3.20 -12.02
CA ASP A 42 4.36 3.09 -12.79
C ASP A 42 3.16 2.64 -11.95
N TYR A 43 3.32 2.52 -10.64
CA TYR A 43 2.22 2.17 -9.73
C TYR A 43 2.32 2.97 -8.44
N HIS A 44 1.20 3.61 -8.10
CA HIS A 44 0.98 4.30 -6.84
C HIS A 44 -0.31 3.75 -6.20
N PRO A 45 -0.30 3.36 -4.91
CA PRO A 45 -1.50 2.87 -4.25
C PRO A 45 -2.59 3.96 -4.18
N PRO A 46 -3.87 3.65 -4.42
CA PRO A 46 -4.96 4.63 -4.45
C PRO A 46 -5.14 5.45 -3.16
N HIS A 47 -4.67 4.94 -2.03
CA HIS A 47 -4.83 5.54 -0.70
C HIS A 47 -3.49 5.86 -0.01
N ALA A 48 -2.35 5.78 -0.72
CA ALA A 48 -1.03 5.98 -0.11
C ALA A 48 -0.86 7.37 0.53
N GLU A 49 -1.61 8.37 0.07
CA GLU A 49 -1.54 9.77 0.51
C GLU A 49 -2.84 10.24 1.17
N THR A 50 -3.64 9.32 1.73
CA THR A 50 -4.88 9.72 2.39
C THR A 50 -4.56 10.53 3.64
N THR A 51 -4.65 11.87 3.53
CA THR A 51 -4.37 12.79 4.63
C THR A 51 -5.49 12.75 5.67
N SER A 52 -5.17 13.10 6.92
CA SER A 52 -6.16 13.26 7.98
C SER A 52 -7.25 14.27 7.61
N GLU A 53 -6.90 15.31 6.85
CA GLU A 53 -7.84 16.33 6.36
C GLU A 53 -8.83 15.75 5.34
N PHE A 54 -8.34 14.93 4.41
CA PHE A 54 -9.18 14.23 3.43
C PHE A 54 -10.15 13.27 4.12
N LEU A 55 -9.65 12.52 5.10
CA LEU A 55 -10.48 11.63 5.92
C LEU A 55 -11.54 12.40 6.69
N HIS A 56 -11.17 13.51 7.33
CA HIS A 56 -12.08 14.37 8.06
C HIS A 56 -13.21 14.88 7.14
N HIS A 57 -12.88 15.38 5.94
CA HIS A 57 -13.89 15.80 4.96
C HIS A 57 -14.84 14.67 4.55
N GLN A 58 -14.33 13.46 4.30
CA GLN A 58 -15.18 12.33 3.92
C GLN A 58 -16.11 11.82 5.03
N LEU A 59 -15.70 11.99 6.29
CA LEU A 59 -16.41 11.46 7.45
C LEU A 59 -17.31 12.49 8.13
N ARG A 60 -17.12 13.78 7.88
CA ARG A 60 -17.86 14.88 8.52
C ARG A 60 -19.38 14.72 8.41
N ASP A 61 -19.87 14.37 7.22
CA ASP A 61 -21.30 14.31 6.93
C ASP A 61 -21.88 12.90 7.12
N ARG A 62 -21.07 11.94 7.58
CA ARG A 62 -21.55 10.59 7.92
C ARG A 62 -22.18 10.62 9.32
N PRO A 63 -23.25 9.85 9.56
CA PRO A 63 -23.80 9.71 10.90
C PRO A 63 -22.70 9.25 11.87
N GLN A 64 -22.68 9.81 13.08
CA GLN A 64 -21.68 9.44 14.09
C GLN A 64 -21.67 7.92 14.24
N PRO A 65 -20.49 7.28 14.21
CA PRO A 65 -20.41 5.83 14.37
C PRO A 65 -21.02 5.46 15.72
N GLN A 66 -22.18 4.81 15.66
CA GLN A 66 -22.90 4.40 16.86
C GLN A 66 -22.15 3.18 17.42
N GLN A 67 -21.43 3.39 18.52
CA GLN A 67 -20.78 2.31 19.23
C GLN A 67 -21.86 1.31 19.67
N MET A 68 -21.76 0.06 19.24
CA MET A 68 -22.63 -0.99 19.76
C MET A 68 -22.50 -1.02 21.29
N GLY A 69 -23.64 -0.88 21.98
CA GLY A 69 -23.69 -0.97 23.43
C GLY A 69 -23.08 -2.31 23.85
N LEU A 70 -22.00 -2.24 24.65
CA LEU A 70 -21.25 -3.43 25.03
C LEU A 70 -22.06 -4.36 25.93
N TRP A 71 -23.15 -3.88 26.54
CA TRP A 71 -24.03 -4.64 27.41
C TRP A 71 -25.47 -4.10 27.29
N GLY A 72 -26.39 -4.95 26.85
CA GLY A 72 -27.84 -4.81 26.98
C GLY A 72 -28.38 -6.01 27.73
#